data_AF-A0A7C4EDE0-F1
#
_entry.id   AF-A0A7C4EDE0-F1
#
_cell.length_a   1.000
_cell.length_b   1.000
_cell.length_c   1.000
_cell.angle_alpha   90.00
_cell.angle_beta   90.00
_cell.angle_gamma   90.00
#
_symmetry.space_group_name_H-M   'P 1'
#
loop_
_entity.id
_entity.type
_entity.pdbx_description
1 polymer ?
#
loop_
_entity_poly.entity_id
_entity_poly.type
_entity_poly.pdbx_seq_one_letter_code
_entity_poly.pdbx_strand_id
1 'polypeptide(L)'
;MQEVRGSTPLASTNTQTWASVNYFLRNLIAQGEHQQLEFKFEITDAKRIARTLTAFSNTDGGRILIGVKDNGVIAGVRSEEEYYMLQAAAGMYCRPMVDYAIHPFTEEGRVVLVVEVRKNHATWFKTPGNGNEWVVYIRVNDQNFVADKIIINARKRRRKKQGTHISYSVVEQKVMDYLKQEKAQTVPGISRAAMLSIPETEKILTDLFSVGLICPRFGEGLIMYELADPEKNH
;
A
#
# COMPACT_ATOMS: atom_id res chain seq x y z
N MET A 1 15.35 41.39 59.63
CA MET A 1 14.13 42.17 59.33
C MET A 1 14.26 42.65 57.89
N GLN A 2 13.27 42.52 56.99
CA GLN A 2 11.89 42.04 57.14
C GLN A 2 11.35 41.48 55.81
N GLU A 3 10.21 40.79 55.89
CA GLU A 3 9.50 40.03 54.83
C GLU A 3 8.28 40.88 54.33
N VAL A 4 7.47 40.61 53.27
CA VAL A 4 7.05 39.40 52.52
C VAL A 4 6.55 39.80 51.10
N ARG A 5 6.40 38.82 50.18
CA ARG A 5 5.55 38.76 48.93
C ARG A 5 6.26 39.04 47.59
N GLY A 6 6.01 38.31 46.49
CA GLY A 6 5.16 37.12 46.28
C GLY A 6 4.34 37.19 44.99
N SER A 7 4.73 36.47 43.94
CA SER A 7 3.95 36.34 42.69
C SER A 7 4.37 35.12 41.85
N THR A 8 3.49 34.12 41.79
CA THR A 8 3.61 32.94 40.92
C THR A 8 3.35 33.33 39.45
N PRO A 9 4.16 32.88 38.47
CA PRO A 9 3.77 32.94 37.07
C PRO A 9 2.62 31.95 36.79
N LEU A 10 1.57 32.41 36.10
CA LEU A 10 0.39 31.60 35.82
C LEU A 10 0.71 30.43 34.88
N ALA A 11 0.06 29.28 35.12
CA ALA A 11 -0.05 28.24 34.11
C ALA A 11 -0.90 28.75 32.93
N SER A 12 -0.29 28.97 31.77
CA SER A 12 -1.01 29.21 30.52
C SER A 12 -1.47 27.87 29.93
N THR A 13 -2.78 27.75 29.76
CA THR A 13 -3.46 26.50 29.40
C THR A 13 -3.29 26.12 27.95
N ASN A 14 -2.46 25.10 27.67
CA ASN A 14 -2.24 24.54 26.34
C ASN A 14 -3.37 23.56 25.91
N THR A 15 -4.63 23.96 26.11
CA THR A 15 -5.82 23.10 25.91
C THR A 15 -6.15 22.92 24.42
N GLN A 16 -5.75 23.87 23.57
CA GLN A 16 -6.00 23.85 22.13
C GLN A 16 -5.32 22.66 21.41
N THR A 17 -4.28 22.07 22.00
CA THR A 17 -3.46 21.01 21.38
C THR A 17 -4.02 19.60 21.55
N TRP A 18 -4.59 19.25 22.71
CA TRP A 18 -4.92 17.85 23.03
C TRP A 18 -6.24 17.39 22.41
N ALA A 19 -7.28 18.21 22.48
CA ALA A 19 -8.59 17.87 21.88
C ALA A 19 -8.48 17.63 20.37
N SER A 20 -7.69 18.44 19.66
CA SER A 20 -7.45 18.31 18.22
C SER A 20 -6.65 17.05 17.85
N VAL A 21 -5.68 16.67 18.68
CA VAL A 21 -4.84 15.46 18.51
C VAL A 21 -5.67 14.19 18.72
N ASN A 22 -6.50 14.15 19.76
CA ASN A 22 -7.40 13.02 20.05
C ASN A 22 -8.52 12.90 19.01
N TYR A 23 -9.06 14.03 18.54
CA TYR A 23 -10.03 14.08 17.45
C TYR A 23 -9.46 13.51 16.13
N PHE A 24 -8.20 13.80 15.81
CA PHE A 24 -7.52 13.22 14.64
C PHE A 24 -7.45 11.69 14.69
N LEU A 25 -7.02 11.12 15.82
CA LEU A 25 -6.93 9.66 15.96
C LEU A 25 -8.33 9.01 15.87
N ARG A 26 -9.32 9.54 16.60
CA ARG A 26 -10.70 9.05 16.56
C ARG A 26 -11.30 9.12 15.14
N ASN A 27 -10.98 10.16 14.37
CA ASN A 27 -11.39 10.29 12.96
C ASN A 27 -10.72 9.27 12.03
N LEU A 28 -9.46 8.87 12.27
CA LEU A 28 -8.84 7.78 11.52
C LEU A 28 -9.53 6.45 11.85
N ILE A 29 -9.74 6.16 13.13
CA ILE A 29 -10.40 4.92 13.56
C ILE A 29 -11.82 4.80 12.97
N ALA A 30 -12.57 5.91 12.92
CA ALA A 30 -13.91 5.96 12.34
C ALA A 30 -13.98 5.71 10.82
N GLN A 31 -12.86 5.77 10.09
CA GLN A 31 -12.81 5.44 8.66
C GLN A 31 -12.75 3.92 8.39
N GLY A 32 -12.34 3.11 9.38
CA GLY A 32 -12.03 1.69 9.17
C GLY A 32 -10.76 1.46 8.33
N GLU A 33 -10.45 0.20 8.04
CA GLU A 33 -9.34 -0.14 7.13
C GLU A 33 -9.72 0.13 5.67
N HIS A 34 -8.77 0.64 4.88
CA HIS A 34 -8.96 0.97 3.46
C HIS A 34 -7.61 1.08 2.70
N GLN A 35 -7.65 1.63 1.48
CA GLN A 35 -6.48 1.81 0.58
C GLN A 35 -5.29 2.54 1.22
N GLN A 36 -5.52 3.40 2.21
CA GLN A 36 -4.49 4.20 2.86
C GLN A 36 -4.48 4.06 4.39
N LEU A 37 -5.19 3.07 4.94
CA LEU A 37 -5.29 2.88 6.40
C LEU A 37 -5.35 1.39 6.75
N GLU A 38 -4.45 0.96 7.63
CA GLU A 38 -4.36 -0.40 8.18
C GLU A 38 -4.38 -0.31 9.71
N PHE A 39 -5.14 -1.18 10.37
CA PHE A 39 -5.14 -1.33 11.83
C PHE A 39 -4.32 -2.55 12.22
N LYS A 40 -3.54 -2.45 13.28
CA LYS A 40 -2.81 -3.57 13.87
C LYS A 40 -2.95 -3.51 15.38
N PHE A 41 -3.50 -4.57 15.97
CA PHE A 41 -3.59 -4.67 17.43
C PHE A 41 -2.18 -4.64 18.05
N GLU A 42 -1.27 -5.45 17.52
CA GLU A 42 0.14 -5.56 17.91
C GLU A 42 0.98 -5.95 16.68
N ILE A 43 2.31 -5.85 16.77
CA ILE A 43 3.20 -6.42 15.74
C ILE A 43 3.65 -7.81 16.20
N THR A 44 3.24 -8.85 15.47
CA THR A 44 3.68 -10.24 15.73
C THR A 44 4.81 -10.71 14.81
N ASP A 45 5.02 -10.04 13.67
CA ASP A 45 6.04 -10.39 12.69
C ASP A 45 6.46 -9.14 11.89
N ALA A 46 7.73 -8.78 11.95
CA ALA A 46 8.31 -7.67 11.21
C ALA A 46 8.18 -7.83 9.68
N LYS A 47 8.14 -9.07 9.15
CA LYS A 47 7.89 -9.31 7.71
C LYS A 47 6.47 -8.95 7.28
N ARG A 48 5.48 -9.14 8.16
CA ARG A 48 4.08 -8.72 7.89
C ARG A 48 3.97 -7.20 7.83
N ILE A 49 4.68 -6.48 8.69
CA ILE A 49 4.75 -5.02 8.64
C ILE A 49 5.51 -4.54 7.41
N ALA A 50 6.64 -5.17 7.06
CA ALA A 50 7.38 -4.85 5.83
C ALA A 50 6.52 -5.01 4.56
N ARG A 51 5.61 -6.00 4.53
CA ARG A 51 4.59 -6.13 3.47
C ARG A 51 3.69 -4.91 3.36
N THR A 52 3.12 -4.42 4.46
CA THR A 52 2.26 -3.23 4.45
C THR A 52 3.05 -1.95 4.16
N LEU A 53 4.25 -1.77 4.73
CA LEU A 53 5.15 -0.63 4.44
C LEU A 53 5.50 -0.55 2.93
N THR A 54 5.92 -1.68 2.34
CA THR A 54 6.27 -1.72 0.91
C THR A 54 5.03 -1.56 0.02
N ALA A 55 3.88 -2.15 0.38
CA ALA A 55 2.63 -1.99 -0.35
C ALA A 55 2.19 -0.51 -0.42
N PHE A 56 2.12 0.19 0.72
CA PHE A 56 1.78 1.62 0.76
C PHE A 56 2.79 2.47 -0.03
N SER A 57 4.10 2.27 0.15
CA SER A 57 5.12 3.01 -0.60
C SER A 57 5.00 2.80 -2.11
N ASN A 58 4.66 1.57 -2.54
CA ASN A 58 4.47 1.22 -3.94
C ASN A 58 3.18 1.75 -4.59
N THR A 59 2.18 2.15 -3.80
CA THR A 59 0.87 2.65 -4.26
C THR A 59 0.60 4.08 -3.77
N ASP A 60 -0.36 4.30 -2.87
CA ASP A 60 -0.91 5.62 -2.56
C ASP A 60 -0.38 6.21 -1.25
N GLY A 61 0.58 5.53 -0.61
CA GLY A 61 0.97 5.79 0.76
C GLY A 61 -0.13 5.36 1.73
N GLY A 62 0.03 5.68 3.00
CA GLY A 62 -0.99 5.37 3.99
C GLY A 62 -0.49 5.49 5.42
N ARG A 63 -1.32 5.02 6.34
CA ARG A 63 -1.02 4.98 7.77
C ARG A 63 -1.29 3.58 8.33
N ILE A 64 -0.43 3.14 9.24
CA ILE A 64 -0.69 1.97 10.08
C ILE A 64 -1.00 2.48 11.49
N LEU A 65 -2.13 2.07 12.07
CA LEU A 65 -2.46 2.32 13.48
C LEU A 65 -2.09 1.08 14.30
N ILE A 66 -0.99 1.16 15.06
CA ILE A 66 -0.56 0.07 15.95
C ILE A 66 -1.10 0.32 17.36
N GLY A 67 -1.71 -0.70 17.97
CA GLY A 67 -2.48 -0.58 19.22
C GLY A 67 -3.99 -0.47 18.99
N VAL A 68 -4.48 -0.70 17.75
CA VAL A 68 -5.91 -0.63 17.38
C VAL A 68 -6.34 -1.97 16.79
N LYS A 69 -7.41 -2.55 17.33
CA LYS A 69 -8.00 -3.80 16.81
C LYS A 69 -8.78 -3.54 15.52
N ASP A 70 -8.99 -4.60 14.74
CA ASP A 70 -9.73 -4.58 13.46
C ASP A 70 -11.15 -3.99 13.59
N ASN A 71 -11.77 -4.11 14.77
CA ASN A 71 -13.07 -3.51 15.10
C ASN A 71 -12.99 -2.05 15.62
N GLY A 72 -11.86 -1.37 15.44
CA GLY A 72 -11.59 0.00 15.89
C GLY A 72 -11.30 0.17 17.38
N VAL A 73 -11.34 -0.90 18.19
CA VAL A 73 -11.10 -0.78 19.64
C VAL A 73 -9.62 -0.47 19.92
N ILE A 74 -9.38 0.69 20.55
CA ILE A 74 -8.06 1.09 21.05
C ILE A 74 -7.67 0.19 22.21
N ALA A 75 -6.66 -0.66 22.00
CA ALA A 75 -6.07 -1.50 23.02
C ALA A 75 -4.75 -0.94 23.56
N GLY A 76 -4.06 -0.13 22.75
CA GLY A 76 -2.76 0.48 23.04
C GLY A 76 -1.57 -0.46 22.76
N VAL A 77 -0.43 0.12 22.39
CA VAL A 77 0.87 -0.57 22.40
C VAL A 77 1.32 -0.81 23.84
N ARG A 78 2.06 -1.91 24.05
CA ARG A 78 2.34 -2.42 25.41
C ARG A 78 3.80 -2.29 25.84
N SER A 79 4.72 -2.06 24.91
CA SER A 79 6.15 -1.94 25.22
C SER A 79 6.84 -1.04 24.19
N GLU A 80 8.18 -1.01 24.21
CA GLU A 80 8.98 -0.44 23.12
C GLU A 80 9.15 -1.43 21.93
N GLU A 81 8.68 -2.67 22.08
CA GLU A 81 8.90 -3.75 21.10
C GLU A 81 8.31 -3.41 19.73
N GLU A 82 7.12 -2.79 19.69
CA GLU A 82 6.50 -2.36 18.45
C GLU A 82 7.36 -1.34 17.67
N TYR A 83 8.15 -0.50 18.35
CA TYR A 83 9.11 0.39 17.69
C TYR A 83 10.28 -0.38 17.08
N TYR A 84 10.90 -1.30 17.84
CA TYR A 84 12.03 -2.11 17.34
C TYR A 84 11.60 -3.03 16.19
N MET A 85 10.40 -3.62 16.25
CA MET A 85 9.87 -4.46 15.18
C MET A 85 9.56 -3.65 13.91
N LEU A 86 9.10 -2.41 14.04
CA LEU A 86 8.90 -1.50 12.91
C LEU A 86 10.24 -1.07 12.28
N GLN A 87 11.26 -0.79 13.10
CA GLN A 87 12.63 -0.54 12.65
C GLN A 87 13.20 -1.76 11.89
N ALA A 88 13.04 -2.97 12.43
CA ALA A 88 13.45 -4.21 11.76
C ALA A 88 12.70 -4.44 10.45
N ALA A 89 11.38 -4.18 10.41
CA ALA A 89 10.56 -4.27 9.20
C ALA A 89 11.12 -3.39 8.08
N ALA A 90 11.38 -2.12 8.36
CA ALA A 90 11.90 -1.19 7.37
C ALA A 90 13.38 -1.45 7.01
N GLY A 91 14.25 -1.66 8.00
CA GLY A 91 15.70 -1.75 7.79
C GLY A 91 16.20 -3.12 7.28
N MET A 92 15.55 -4.22 7.68
CA MET A 92 16.01 -5.58 7.36
C MET A 92 15.16 -6.24 6.27
N TYR A 93 13.86 -5.93 6.23
CA TYR A 93 12.89 -6.61 5.36
C TYR A 93 12.35 -5.76 4.21
N CYS A 94 12.68 -4.47 4.11
CA CYS A 94 12.37 -3.66 2.92
C CYS A 94 13.63 -3.43 2.04
N ARG A 95 13.49 -3.54 0.71
CA ARG A 95 14.54 -3.23 -0.27
C ARG A 95 14.00 -2.39 -1.44
N PRO A 96 14.46 -1.13 -1.61
CA PRO A 96 15.22 -0.35 -0.64
C PRO A 96 14.45 -0.16 0.68
N MET A 97 15.11 0.36 1.70
CA MET A 97 14.45 0.74 2.96
C MET A 97 13.31 1.71 2.67
N VAL A 98 12.15 1.50 3.31
CA VAL A 98 10.99 2.39 3.20
C VAL A 98 11.15 3.54 4.20
N ASP A 99 10.97 4.77 3.73
CA ASP A 99 10.87 5.95 4.60
C ASP A 99 9.48 6.02 5.25
N TYR A 100 9.45 6.24 6.56
CA TYR A 100 8.23 6.40 7.34
C TYR A 100 8.44 7.37 8.51
N ALA A 101 7.35 7.89 9.06
CA ALA A 101 7.34 8.67 10.31
C ALA A 101 6.49 7.94 11.36
N ILE A 102 6.86 8.06 12.64
CA ILE A 102 6.05 7.55 13.75
C ILE A 102 5.52 8.74 14.54
N HIS A 103 4.23 8.73 14.83
CA HIS A 103 3.57 9.71 15.68
C HIS A 103 2.80 8.97 16.78
N PRO A 104 3.24 9.02 18.05
CA PRO A 104 2.50 8.45 19.16
C PRO A 104 1.33 9.38 19.55
N PHE A 105 0.15 8.79 19.78
CA PHE A 105 -1.07 9.45 20.25
C PHE A 105 -1.55 8.76 21.53
N THR A 106 -2.01 9.53 22.52
CA THR A 106 -2.52 8.97 23.79
C THR A 106 -4.02 9.21 23.92
N GLU A 107 -4.80 8.13 23.91
CA GLU A 107 -6.26 8.16 24.05
C GLU A 107 -6.66 7.30 25.25
N GLU A 108 -7.44 7.85 26.19
CA GLU A 108 -7.90 7.12 27.39
C GLU A 108 -6.76 6.42 28.18
N GLY A 109 -5.57 7.01 28.20
CA GLY A 109 -4.36 6.48 28.85
C GLY A 109 -3.63 5.38 28.07
N ARG A 110 -4.06 5.06 26.84
CA ARG A 110 -3.45 4.07 25.94
C ARG A 110 -2.72 4.76 24.80
N VAL A 111 -1.51 4.30 24.49
CA VAL A 111 -0.72 4.86 23.38
C VAL A 111 -1.03 4.11 22.09
N VAL A 112 -1.31 4.82 21.00
CA VAL A 112 -1.42 4.29 19.63
C VAL A 112 -0.29 4.88 18.80
N LEU A 113 0.39 4.04 18.01
CA LEU A 113 1.42 4.51 17.07
C LEU A 113 0.79 4.69 15.70
N VAL A 114 0.76 5.94 15.21
CA VAL A 114 0.41 6.26 13.83
C VAL A 114 1.71 6.24 13.01
N VAL A 115 1.89 5.22 12.18
CA VAL A 115 3.02 5.09 11.27
C VAL A 115 2.62 5.64 9.91
N GLU A 116 3.14 6.80 9.52
CA GLU A 116 2.87 7.39 8.20
C GLU A 116 3.90 6.95 7.16
N VAL A 117 3.42 6.40 6.04
CA VAL A 117 4.23 5.94 4.90
C VAL A 117 3.88 6.76 3.66
N ARG A 118 4.89 7.38 3.05
CA ARG A 118 4.70 8.18 1.83
C ARG A 118 4.72 7.29 0.59
N LYS A 119 3.86 7.58 -0.40
CA LYS A 119 4.00 6.99 -1.74
C LYS A 119 5.33 7.39 -2.37
N ASN A 120 6.04 6.43 -2.95
CA ASN A 120 7.28 6.67 -3.66
C ASN A 120 7.31 5.88 -4.97
N HIS A 121 6.95 6.55 -6.07
CA HIS A 121 6.93 5.91 -7.39
C HIS A 121 8.28 5.92 -8.12
N ALA A 122 9.35 6.45 -7.50
CA ALA A 122 10.68 6.52 -8.10
C ALA A 122 11.34 5.13 -8.26
N THR A 123 10.99 4.14 -7.44
CA THR A 123 11.44 2.75 -7.55
C THR A 123 10.38 1.77 -7.01
N TRP A 124 10.57 0.47 -7.26
CA TRP A 124 9.76 -0.58 -6.65
C TRP A 124 10.42 -1.02 -5.33
N PHE A 125 9.64 -0.99 -4.25
CA PHE A 125 10.02 -1.51 -2.94
C PHE A 125 9.64 -2.98 -2.85
N LYS A 126 10.51 -3.78 -2.23
CA LYS A 126 10.37 -5.24 -2.10
C LYS A 126 10.50 -5.70 -0.66
N THR A 127 9.85 -6.82 -0.35
CA THR A 127 9.98 -7.54 0.93
C THR A 127 9.97 -9.05 0.64
N PRO A 128 10.43 -9.92 1.57
CA PRO A 128 10.22 -11.35 1.45
C PRO A 128 8.72 -11.70 1.33
N GLY A 129 8.38 -12.50 0.32
CA GLY A 129 7.10 -13.18 0.15
C GLY A 129 7.02 -14.43 1.02
N ASN A 130 5.98 -15.24 0.79
CA ASN A 130 5.73 -16.43 1.63
C ASN A 130 6.78 -17.54 1.43
N GLY A 131 7.41 -17.64 0.26
CA GLY A 131 8.57 -18.50 0.00
C GLY A 131 9.92 -17.84 0.32
N ASN A 132 9.90 -16.69 1.03
CA ASN A 132 11.06 -15.86 1.38
C ASN A 132 11.78 -15.22 0.17
N GLU A 133 11.14 -15.21 -1.00
CA GLU A 133 11.58 -14.57 -2.24
C GLU A 133 11.27 -13.06 -2.26
N TRP A 134 12.11 -12.23 -2.86
CA TRP A 134 11.94 -10.76 -2.81
C TRP A 134 10.94 -10.25 -3.85
N VAL A 135 9.67 -10.13 -3.44
CA VAL A 135 8.54 -9.69 -4.27
C VAL A 135 8.19 -8.22 -4.06
N VAL A 136 7.46 -7.66 -5.04
CA VAL A 136 6.82 -6.34 -4.95
C VAL A 136 5.39 -6.56 -4.46
N TYR A 137 5.00 -5.91 -3.37
CA TYR A 137 3.59 -5.82 -2.98
C TYR A 137 2.98 -4.50 -3.43
N ILE A 138 1.69 -4.51 -3.76
CA ILE A 138 0.85 -3.34 -4.03
C ILE A 138 -0.42 -3.41 -3.19
N ARG A 139 -0.94 -2.25 -2.80
CA ARG A 139 -2.21 -2.11 -2.08
C ARG A 139 -3.38 -1.97 -3.06
N VAL A 140 -4.44 -2.74 -2.82
CA VAL A 140 -5.73 -2.62 -3.50
C VAL A 140 -6.82 -2.77 -2.44
N ASN A 141 -7.54 -1.69 -2.16
CA ASN A 141 -8.43 -1.57 -1.00
C ASN A 141 -7.68 -1.89 0.30
N ASP A 142 -8.27 -2.69 1.18
CA ASP A 142 -7.70 -3.22 2.41
C ASP A 142 -6.69 -4.37 2.21
N GLN A 143 -6.35 -4.74 0.96
CA GLN A 143 -5.57 -5.94 0.65
C GLN A 143 -4.22 -5.69 -0.01
N ASN A 144 -3.23 -6.53 0.33
CA ASN A 144 -1.87 -6.50 -0.21
C ASN A 144 -1.65 -7.63 -1.24
N PHE A 145 -1.53 -7.27 -2.52
CA PHE A 145 -1.30 -8.22 -3.63
C PHE A 145 0.17 -8.26 -4.04
N VAL A 146 0.67 -9.43 -4.44
CA VAL A 146 1.97 -9.56 -5.12
C VAL A 146 1.81 -9.05 -6.56
N ALA A 147 2.54 -7.99 -6.92
CA ALA A 147 2.52 -7.45 -8.27
C ALA A 147 3.21 -8.40 -9.25
N ASP A 148 2.53 -8.73 -10.34
CA ASP A 148 3.07 -9.55 -11.42
C ASP A 148 4.05 -8.78 -12.32
N LYS A 149 4.61 -9.46 -13.33
CA LYS A 149 5.53 -8.83 -14.29
C LYS A 149 4.86 -7.72 -15.12
N ILE A 150 3.55 -7.82 -15.38
CA ILE A 150 2.80 -6.88 -16.22
C ILE A 150 2.69 -5.55 -15.50
N ILE A 151 2.26 -5.54 -14.24
CA ILE A 151 2.22 -4.34 -13.39
C ILE A 151 3.62 -3.75 -13.22
N ILE A 152 4.60 -4.58 -12.88
CA ILE A 152 5.99 -4.15 -12.63
C ILE A 152 6.60 -3.46 -13.85
N ASN A 153 6.37 -4.00 -15.05
CA ASN A 153 6.96 -3.51 -16.29
C ASN A 153 6.13 -2.38 -16.95
N ALA A 154 4.80 -2.38 -16.80
CA ALA A 154 3.96 -1.29 -17.31
C ALA A 154 4.29 0.04 -16.63
N ARG A 155 4.49 0.05 -15.29
CA ARG A 155 4.98 1.24 -14.57
C ARG A 155 6.37 1.70 -15.02
N LYS A 156 7.27 0.78 -15.42
CA LYS A 156 8.56 1.15 -16.03
C LYS A 156 8.38 1.76 -17.42
N ARG A 157 7.48 1.22 -18.25
CA ARG A 157 7.17 1.73 -19.59
C ARG A 157 6.56 3.14 -19.53
N ARG A 158 5.52 3.34 -18.70
CA ARG A 158 4.86 4.65 -18.47
C ARG A 158 5.82 5.76 -18.02
N ARG A 159 6.96 5.42 -17.40
CA ARG A 159 8.00 6.38 -16.98
C ARG A 159 9.04 6.72 -18.05
N LYS A 160 9.12 5.98 -19.16
CA LYS A 160 10.02 6.31 -20.27
C LYS A 160 9.38 7.38 -21.15
N LYS A 161 10.17 8.39 -21.55
CA LYS A 161 9.72 9.43 -22.50
C LYS A 161 9.41 8.90 -23.90
N GLN A 162 9.95 7.74 -24.24
CA GLN A 162 9.69 7.09 -25.52
C GLN A 162 8.35 6.34 -25.43
N GLY A 163 7.38 6.75 -26.27
CA GLY A 163 6.05 6.17 -26.29
C GLY A 163 6.07 4.66 -26.52
N THR A 164 5.13 3.95 -25.92
CA THR A 164 4.98 2.51 -26.15
C THR A 164 4.31 2.30 -27.50
N HIS A 165 5.07 1.87 -28.50
CA HIS A 165 4.55 1.59 -29.83
C HIS A 165 3.74 0.29 -29.81
N ILE A 166 2.42 0.40 -29.89
CA ILE A 166 1.54 -0.75 -30.07
C ILE A 166 1.30 -0.94 -31.56
N SER A 167 1.87 -2.01 -32.10
CA SER A 167 1.45 -2.57 -33.37
C SER A 167 0.06 -3.18 -33.22
N TYR A 168 -0.88 -2.80 -34.09
CA TYR A 168 -2.09 -3.60 -34.32
C TYR A 168 -1.73 -4.80 -35.22
N SER A 169 -0.79 -5.64 -34.80
CA SER A 169 -0.52 -6.88 -35.52
C SER A 169 -1.63 -7.90 -35.24
N VAL A 170 -1.65 -8.96 -36.06
CA VAL A 170 -2.59 -10.09 -35.92
C VAL A 170 -2.53 -10.71 -34.52
N VAL A 171 -1.39 -10.60 -33.82
CA VAL A 171 -1.20 -11.18 -32.48
C VAL A 171 -1.86 -10.33 -31.39
N GLU A 172 -1.64 -9.02 -31.36
CA GLU A 172 -2.30 -8.12 -30.42
C GLU A 172 -3.82 -8.09 -30.65
N GLN A 173 -4.27 -8.18 -31.92
CA GLN A 173 -5.70 -8.31 -32.25
C GLN A 173 -6.33 -9.56 -31.62
N LYS A 174 -5.71 -10.74 -31.74
CA LYS A 174 -6.21 -11.98 -31.08
C LYS A 174 -6.38 -11.82 -29.56
N VAL A 175 -5.42 -11.19 -28.89
CA VAL A 175 -5.49 -10.95 -27.44
C VAL A 175 -6.63 -9.99 -27.11
N MET A 176 -6.76 -8.90 -27.87
CA MET A 176 -7.84 -7.92 -27.68
C MET A 176 -9.22 -8.52 -27.95
N ASP A 177 -9.37 -9.30 -29.02
CA ASP A 177 -10.66 -9.92 -29.39
C ASP A 177 -11.09 -11.00 -28.39
N TYR A 178 -10.16 -11.78 -27.84
CA TYR A 178 -10.43 -12.68 -26.72
C TYR A 178 -10.93 -11.90 -25.49
N LEU A 179 -10.27 -10.79 -25.12
CA LEU A 179 -10.67 -9.95 -23.98
C LEU A 179 -11.95 -9.12 -24.24
N LYS A 180 -12.45 -9.01 -25.48
CA LYS A 180 -13.79 -8.46 -25.79
C LYS A 180 -14.91 -9.46 -25.53
N GLN A 181 -14.63 -10.75 -25.74
CA GLN A 181 -15.63 -11.82 -25.67
C GLN A 181 -15.77 -12.37 -24.24
N GLU A 182 -14.65 -12.40 -23.50
CA GLU A 182 -14.57 -12.91 -22.14
C GLU A 182 -14.63 -11.81 -21.07
N LYS A 183 -14.87 -12.21 -19.81
CA LYS A 183 -14.62 -11.38 -18.63
C LYS A 183 -13.09 -11.31 -18.36
N ALA A 184 -12.68 -10.76 -17.21
CA ALA A 184 -11.28 -10.83 -16.80
C ALA A 184 -10.72 -12.26 -16.81
N GLN A 185 -9.53 -12.42 -17.38
CA GLN A 185 -8.84 -13.71 -17.51
C GLN A 185 -7.41 -13.65 -16.96
N THR A 186 -6.90 -14.78 -16.47
CA THR A 186 -5.50 -14.88 -16.00
C THR A 186 -4.52 -14.93 -17.18
N VAL A 187 -3.25 -14.58 -16.96
CA VAL A 187 -2.20 -14.67 -18.00
C VAL A 187 -2.11 -16.07 -18.64
N PRO A 188 -2.18 -17.19 -17.88
CA PRO A 188 -2.23 -18.54 -18.47
C PRO A 188 -3.56 -18.88 -19.19
N GLY A 189 -4.65 -18.17 -18.89
CA GLY A 189 -5.90 -18.24 -19.68
C GLY A 189 -5.71 -17.61 -21.05
N ILE A 190 -5.29 -16.35 -21.07
CA ILE A 190 -5.07 -15.54 -22.29
C ILE A 190 -4.01 -16.19 -23.19
N SER A 191 -2.90 -16.68 -22.61
CA SER A 191 -1.83 -17.39 -23.34
C SER A 191 -2.35 -18.61 -24.10
N ARG A 192 -3.19 -19.45 -23.47
CA ARG A 192 -3.78 -20.62 -24.13
C ARG A 192 -4.77 -20.22 -25.22
N ALA A 193 -5.64 -19.24 -24.95
CA ALA A 193 -6.66 -18.80 -25.91
C ALA A 193 -6.05 -18.14 -27.17
N ALA A 194 -5.01 -17.32 -27.00
CA ALA A 194 -4.32 -16.65 -28.11
C ALA A 194 -3.29 -17.55 -28.83
N MET A 195 -3.02 -18.76 -28.30
CA MET A 195 -1.96 -19.67 -28.75
C MET A 195 -0.55 -19.05 -28.69
N LEU A 196 -0.23 -18.37 -27.58
CA LEU A 196 1.03 -17.65 -27.35
C LEU A 196 1.78 -18.21 -26.14
N SER A 197 3.10 -18.08 -26.13
CA SER A 197 3.87 -18.39 -24.93
C SER A 197 3.56 -17.40 -23.79
N ILE A 198 3.81 -17.81 -22.55
CA ILE A 198 3.64 -16.93 -21.38
C ILE A 198 4.48 -15.63 -21.52
N PRO A 199 5.78 -15.66 -21.91
CA PRO A 199 6.57 -14.43 -22.08
C PRO A 199 6.03 -13.48 -23.16
N GLU A 200 5.51 -13.99 -24.28
CA GLU A 200 4.89 -13.18 -25.33
C GLU A 200 3.59 -12.55 -24.83
N THR A 201 2.77 -13.33 -24.13
CA THR A 201 1.52 -12.88 -23.50
C THR A 201 1.79 -11.80 -22.46
N GLU A 202 2.76 -12.01 -21.57
CA GLU A 202 3.21 -11.00 -20.60
C GLU A 202 3.67 -9.71 -21.30
N LYS A 203 4.44 -9.81 -22.39
CA LYS A 203 4.91 -8.65 -23.15
C LYS A 203 3.73 -7.83 -23.69
N ILE A 204 2.81 -8.48 -24.40
CA ILE A 204 1.63 -7.85 -25.02
C ILE A 204 0.73 -7.21 -23.97
N LEU A 205 0.39 -7.94 -22.90
CA LEU A 205 -0.43 -7.40 -21.80
C LEU A 205 0.29 -6.23 -21.10
N THR A 206 1.61 -6.27 -20.97
CA THR A 206 2.39 -5.13 -20.47
C THR A 206 2.30 -3.92 -21.42
N ASP A 207 2.29 -4.12 -22.74
CA ASP A 207 2.18 -3.02 -23.72
C ASP A 207 0.77 -2.40 -23.65
N LEU A 208 -0.27 -3.22 -23.76
CA LEU A 208 -1.69 -2.84 -23.62
C LEU A 208 -2.00 -2.15 -22.28
N PHE A 209 -1.52 -2.70 -21.16
CA PHE A 209 -1.74 -2.08 -19.84
C PHE A 209 -0.98 -0.76 -19.72
N SER A 210 0.24 -0.67 -20.28
CA SER A 210 1.02 0.56 -20.16
C SER A 210 0.34 1.78 -20.80
N VAL A 211 -0.42 1.58 -21.89
CA VAL A 211 -1.21 2.64 -22.54
C VAL A 211 -2.65 2.78 -22.03
N GLY A 212 -3.12 1.85 -21.18
CA GLY A 212 -4.47 1.89 -20.60
C GLY A 212 -5.57 1.23 -21.44
N LEU A 213 -5.26 0.30 -22.35
CA LEU A 213 -6.25 -0.47 -23.11
C LEU A 213 -6.84 -1.66 -22.34
N ILE A 214 -6.13 -2.13 -21.31
CA ILE A 214 -6.58 -3.16 -20.37
C ILE A 214 -6.33 -2.68 -18.94
N CYS A 215 -6.96 -3.31 -17.95
CA CYS A 215 -6.71 -3.10 -16.53
C CYS A 215 -6.60 -4.43 -15.77
N PRO A 216 -5.83 -4.47 -14.66
CA PRO A 216 -5.83 -5.62 -13.76
C PRO A 216 -7.10 -5.64 -12.91
N ARG A 217 -7.70 -6.82 -12.77
CA ARG A 217 -8.77 -7.13 -11.82
C ARG A 217 -8.23 -8.05 -10.74
N PHE A 218 -8.41 -7.65 -9.50
CA PHE A 218 -7.93 -8.37 -8.32
C PHE A 218 -9.06 -9.24 -7.75
N GLY A 219 -8.78 -10.52 -7.51
CA GLY A 219 -9.71 -11.49 -6.93
C GLY A 219 -9.07 -12.26 -5.77
N GLU A 220 -9.58 -13.45 -5.47
CA GLU A 220 -9.12 -14.33 -4.38
C GLU A 220 -7.66 -14.81 -4.59
N GLY A 221 -6.68 -13.97 -4.24
CA GLY A 221 -5.25 -14.22 -4.43
C GLY A 221 -4.76 -14.20 -5.89
N LEU A 222 -5.62 -13.89 -6.87
CA LEU A 222 -5.32 -13.90 -8.30
C LEU A 222 -5.43 -12.50 -8.93
N ILE A 223 -4.54 -12.24 -9.89
CA ILE A 223 -4.61 -11.09 -10.80
C ILE A 223 -5.09 -11.60 -12.16
N MET A 224 -6.15 -10.99 -12.66
CA MET A 224 -6.71 -11.20 -13.99
C MET A 224 -6.64 -9.90 -14.78
N TYR A 225 -6.84 -9.95 -16.09
CA TYR A 225 -6.86 -8.78 -16.97
C TYR A 225 -8.16 -8.75 -17.78
N GLU A 226 -8.80 -7.59 -17.83
CA GLU A 226 -9.96 -7.27 -18.66
C GLU A 226 -9.68 -6.00 -19.48
N LEU A 227 -10.48 -5.75 -20.52
CA LEU A 227 -10.41 -4.47 -21.25
C LEU A 227 -10.70 -3.31 -20.31
N ALA A 228 -9.99 -2.20 -20.51
CA ALA A 228 -10.26 -0.97 -19.78
C ALA A 228 -11.59 -0.39 -20.25
N ASP A 229 -12.52 -0.23 -19.31
CA ASP A 229 -13.79 0.45 -19.55
C ASP A 229 -13.57 1.97 -19.40
N PRO A 230 -13.75 2.77 -20.47
CA PRO A 230 -13.52 4.21 -20.42
C PRO A 230 -14.48 4.95 -19.47
N GLU A 231 -15.67 4.39 -19.19
CA GLU A 231 -16.66 5.01 -18.29
C GLU A 231 -16.36 4.74 -16.80
N LYS A 232 -15.48 3.78 -16.47
CA LYS A 232 -15.14 3.41 -15.08
C LYS A 232 -13.83 4.02 -14.56
N ASN A 233 -13.12 4.80 -15.36
CA ASN A 233 -11.81 5.37 -15.03
C ASN A 233 -11.87 6.86 -14.57
N HIS A 234 -13.00 7.30 -14.00
CA HIS A 234 -13.22 8.65 -13.47
C HIS A 234 -13.65 8.59 -12.00
#